data_AF-A0AA36GTR2-F1
#
_entry.id   AF-A0AA36GTR2-F1
#
_cell.length_a   1.000
_cell.length_b   1.000
_cell.length_c   1.000
_cell.angle_alpha   90.00
_cell.angle_beta   90.00
_cell.angle_gamma   90.00
#
_symmetry.space_group_name_H-M   'P 1'
#
loop_
_entity.id
_entity.type
_entity.pdbx_description
1 polymer ?
#
loop_
_entity_poly.entity_id
_entity_poly.type
_entity_poly.pdbx_seq_one_letter_code
_entity_poly.pdbx_strand_id
1 'polypeptide(L)'
;MVQFSQLISFSNKNLEKNIEDKTPTAHMEEEKLYFDDKYIDFSIKVEIEDAECFSGSTSSQFTFYIGTLDHYSRFVSAYRIEFFEFAWNAENNTRSFIGSGKSHKDYSCFYKAMHDCVPRADVIFIRFDSIPDAPWAIEKITVRLDFNTGHYGVYRNMWRFDHPVLMPCRSWLKDNHMYQIGPRTGLFIEHEYDYFPKEGEWIRDWV
;
A
#
# COMPACT_ATOMS: atom_id res chain seq x y z
N MET A 1 -14.24 28.31 -61.54
CA MET A 1 -14.19 29.25 -62.68
C MET A 1 -15.30 30.27 -62.45
N VAL A 2 -14.95 31.57 -62.35
CA VAL A 2 -15.82 32.78 -62.18
C VAL A 2 -16.59 32.84 -60.84
N GLN A 3 -16.36 33.69 -59.82
CA GLN A 3 -15.99 35.10 -59.61
C GLN A 3 -17.18 36.10 -59.60
N PHE A 4 -17.14 37.01 -58.59
CA PHE A 4 -17.95 38.22 -58.34
C PHE A 4 -19.39 38.02 -57.81
N SER A 5 -19.95 38.82 -56.90
CA SER A 5 -19.54 39.87 -55.95
C SER A 5 -20.84 40.49 -55.42
N GLN A 6 -20.90 40.93 -54.17
CA GLN A 6 -21.27 42.33 -53.87
C GLN A 6 -21.09 42.68 -52.39
N LEU A 7 -20.36 43.77 -52.20
CA LEU A 7 -20.17 44.53 -50.97
C LEU A 7 -21.46 45.26 -50.59
N ILE A 8 -21.74 45.38 -49.29
CA ILE A 8 -22.22 46.64 -48.70
C ILE A 8 -21.46 46.87 -47.39
N SER A 9 -20.71 47.96 -47.37
CA SER A 9 -20.07 48.55 -46.20
C SER A 9 -21.10 49.30 -45.36
N PHE A 10 -21.02 49.21 -44.04
CA PHE A 10 -21.32 50.36 -43.18
C PHE A 10 -20.32 50.42 -42.03
N SER A 11 -19.51 51.47 -42.09
CA SER A 11 -18.69 51.98 -41.00
C SER A 11 -19.60 52.47 -39.87
N ASN A 12 -19.36 52.02 -38.64
CA ASN A 12 -19.64 52.89 -37.50
C ASN A 12 -18.54 52.78 -36.45
N LYS A 13 -17.89 53.93 -36.25
CA LYS A 13 -16.88 54.20 -35.23
C LYS A 13 -17.52 54.20 -33.84
N ASN A 14 -16.67 53.94 -32.86
CA ASN A 14 -16.81 54.30 -31.45
C ASN A 14 -17.80 53.47 -30.61
N LEU A 15 -17.25 52.49 -29.90
CA LEU A 15 -17.48 52.39 -28.45
C LEU A 15 -16.36 51.55 -27.81
N GLU A 16 -15.20 52.16 -27.57
CA GLU A 16 -14.26 51.67 -26.58
C GLU A 16 -14.92 51.83 -25.20
N LYS A 17 -15.52 50.77 -24.69
CA LYS A 17 -15.84 50.65 -23.27
C LYS A 17 -14.75 49.80 -22.62
N ASN A 18 -13.93 50.46 -21.82
CA ASN A 18 -13.09 49.87 -20.80
C ASN A 18 -13.93 48.89 -19.97
N ILE A 19 -13.77 47.60 -20.22
CA ILE A 19 -14.09 46.57 -19.26
C ILE A 19 -12.84 46.47 -18.39
N GLU A 20 -12.88 47.15 -17.24
CA GLU A 20 -12.02 46.79 -16.12
C GLU A 20 -12.35 45.34 -15.77
N ASP A 21 -11.53 44.43 -16.29
CA ASP A 21 -11.50 43.02 -15.92
C ASP A 21 -11.03 42.95 -14.46
N LYS A 22 -11.99 43.06 -13.54
CA LYS A 22 -11.80 42.67 -12.15
C LYS A 22 -11.76 41.16 -12.10
N THR A 23 -10.63 40.61 -12.51
CA THR A 23 -10.24 39.25 -12.17
C THR A 23 -10.32 39.16 -10.65
N PRO A 24 -11.17 38.30 -10.06
CA PRO A 24 -11.08 38.06 -8.64
C PRO A 24 -9.75 37.37 -8.44
N THR A 25 -8.78 38.08 -7.87
CA THR A 25 -7.62 37.47 -7.21
C THR A 25 -8.18 36.60 -6.10
N ALA A 26 -8.48 35.34 -6.46
CA ALA A 26 -8.62 34.27 -5.52
C ALA A 26 -7.26 34.15 -4.84
N HIS A 27 -7.09 34.86 -3.73
CA HIS A 27 -6.23 34.43 -2.65
C HIS A 27 -6.80 33.09 -2.19
N MET A 28 -6.45 32.01 -2.89
CA MET A 28 -6.26 30.73 -2.22
C MET A 28 -5.13 30.98 -1.24
N GLU A 29 -5.49 31.42 -0.04
CA GLU A 29 -4.64 31.16 1.11
C GLU A 29 -4.37 29.66 1.06
N GLU A 30 -3.12 29.31 0.74
CA GLU A 30 -2.60 27.99 1.06
C GLU A 30 -2.84 27.83 2.55
N GLU A 31 -3.95 27.17 2.92
CA GLU A 31 -4.08 26.55 4.21
C GLU A 31 -2.89 25.61 4.31
N LYS A 32 -1.80 26.11 4.89
CA LYS A 32 -0.75 25.30 5.47
C LYS A 32 -1.48 24.50 6.53
N LEU A 33 -1.95 23.32 6.13
CA LEU A 33 -2.44 22.31 7.04
C LEU A 33 -1.29 22.04 8.00
N TYR A 34 -1.36 22.69 9.16
CA TYR A 34 -0.55 22.40 10.31
C TYR A 34 -0.97 21.00 10.76
N PHE A 35 -0.37 19.99 10.14
CA PHE A 35 -0.42 18.66 10.67
C PHE A 35 0.42 18.67 11.93
N ASP A 36 -0.30 18.68 13.05
CA ASP A 36 0.24 18.36 14.35
C ASP A 36 1.07 17.08 14.20
N ASP A 37 2.26 17.07 14.81
CA ASP A 37 3.37 16.10 14.70
C ASP A 37 2.98 14.74 15.32
N LYS A 38 1.75 14.31 15.10
CA LYS A 38 1.02 13.31 15.84
C LYS A 38 1.08 11.99 15.09
N TYR A 39 1.58 10.99 15.80
CA TYR A 39 1.49 9.59 15.43
C TYR A 39 0.06 9.23 14.99
N ILE A 40 -0.06 8.51 13.88
CA ILE A 40 -1.31 7.90 13.44
C ILE A 40 -1.42 6.54 14.14
N ASP A 41 -2.39 6.44 15.05
CA ASP A 41 -2.80 5.15 15.61
C ASP A 41 -3.60 4.40 14.53
N PHE A 42 -3.28 3.13 14.32
CA PHE A 42 -3.98 2.25 13.39
C PHE A 42 -4.33 0.92 14.04
N SER A 43 -5.41 0.32 13.58
CA SER A 43 -5.75 -1.07 13.83
C SER A 43 -5.53 -1.89 12.58
N ILE A 44 -5.12 -3.14 12.77
CA ILE A 44 -4.74 -4.02 11.68
C ILE A 44 -5.37 -5.39 11.88
N LYS A 45 -5.86 -5.98 10.79
CA LYS A 45 -6.30 -7.36 10.72
C LYS A 45 -5.59 -8.05 9.55
N VAL A 46 -4.90 -9.15 9.83
CA VAL A 46 -4.28 -10.00 8.82
C VAL A 46 -5.02 -11.33 8.80
N GLU A 47 -5.34 -11.82 7.61
CA GLU A 47 -5.92 -13.13 7.36
C GLU A 47 -5.05 -13.84 6.32
N ILE A 48 -4.51 -15.01 6.64
CA ILE A 48 -3.71 -15.85 5.76
C ILE A 48 -4.48 -17.15 5.55
N GLU A 49 -4.84 -17.44 4.32
CA GLU A 49 -5.55 -18.64 3.91
C GLU A 49 -4.52 -19.67 3.46
N ASP A 50 -4.41 -20.78 4.20
CA ASP A 50 -3.60 -21.92 3.82
C ASP A 50 -4.23 -22.57 2.59
N ALA A 51 -3.41 -22.97 1.62
CA ALA A 51 -3.91 -23.55 0.39
C ALA A 51 -4.47 -24.96 0.61
N GLU A 52 -5.54 -25.32 -0.11
CA GLU A 52 -6.17 -26.66 -0.07
C GLU A 52 -5.37 -27.74 -0.83
N CYS A 53 -4.05 -27.75 -0.65
CA CYS A 53 -3.14 -28.74 -1.19
C CYS A 53 -2.91 -29.85 -0.16
N PHE A 54 -2.48 -31.04 -0.61
CA PHE A 54 -2.08 -32.09 0.32
C PHE A 54 -0.93 -31.61 1.22
N SER A 55 -1.14 -31.61 2.54
CA SER A 55 -0.20 -31.06 3.53
C SER A 55 0.13 -29.58 3.34
N GLY A 56 -0.81 -28.79 2.81
CA GLY A 56 -0.61 -27.36 2.55
C GLY A 56 -0.44 -26.48 3.79
N SER A 57 -0.91 -26.94 4.96
CA SER A 57 -0.80 -26.19 6.22
C SER A 57 0.54 -26.40 6.92
N THR A 58 0.94 -25.43 7.74
CA THR A 58 2.21 -25.48 8.47
C THR A 58 2.03 -25.39 10.00
N SER A 59 2.97 -25.98 10.72
CA SER A 59 3.20 -25.72 12.15
C SER A 59 4.54 -25.03 12.41
N SER A 60 5.29 -24.70 11.34
CA SER A 60 6.57 -24.01 11.41
C SER A 60 6.42 -22.58 11.90
N GLN A 61 7.49 -22.09 12.52
CA GLN A 61 7.61 -20.70 12.91
C GLN A 61 7.89 -19.80 11.69
N PHE A 62 7.37 -18.58 11.77
CA PHE A 62 7.61 -17.54 10.79
C PHE A 62 7.50 -16.15 11.42
N THR A 63 8.11 -15.16 10.79
CA THR A 63 7.84 -13.75 11.07
C THR A 63 7.22 -13.11 9.83
N PHE A 64 6.12 -12.39 10.05
CA PHE A 64 5.36 -11.73 9.01
C PHE A 64 5.65 -10.22 9.01
N TYR A 65 5.91 -9.64 7.85
CA TYR A 65 6.17 -8.22 7.68
C TYR A 65 5.26 -7.61 6.62
N ILE A 66 4.73 -6.45 6.94
CA ILE A 66 3.85 -5.66 6.08
C ILE A 66 4.61 -4.45 5.62
N GLY A 67 5.11 -4.48 4.39
CA GLY A 67 5.97 -3.46 3.82
C GLY A 67 5.21 -2.42 3.01
N THR A 68 5.59 -1.16 3.20
CA THR A 68 5.06 0.01 2.50
C THR A 68 6.05 0.48 1.45
N LEU A 69 5.54 0.81 0.27
CA LEU A 69 6.35 1.29 -0.85
C LEU A 69 6.02 2.74 -1.18
N ASP A 70 6.95 3.50 -1.73
CA ASP A 70 6.66 4.80 -2.33
C ASP A 70 5.99 4.62 -3.72
N HIS A 71 5.62 5.73 -4.36
CA HIS A 71 4.99 5.70 -5.69
C HIS A 71 5.95 5.26 -6.82
N TYR A 72 7.24 5.06 -6.53
CA TYR A 72 8.23 4.45 -7.42
C TYR A 72 8.57 2.99 -7.05
N SER A 73 7.74 2.35 -6.20
CA SER A 73 7.97 0.99 -5.69
C SER A 73 9.27 0.84 -4.88
N ARG A 74 9.70 1.88 -4.16
CA ARG A 74 10.83 1.80 -3.24
C ARG A 74 10.37 1.53 -1.82
N PHE A 75 11.08 0.67 -1.11
CA PHE A 75 10.78 0.33 0.27
C PHE A 75 10.87 1.57 1.18
N VAL A 76 9.84 1.78 2.00
CA VAL A 76 9.77 2.87 2.97
C VAL A 76 9.91 2.33 4.38
N SER A 77 9.00 1.43 4.77
CA SER A 77 8.94 0.89 6.13
C SER A 77 8.23 -0.45 6.17
N ALA A 78 8.30 -1.15 7.30
CA ALA A 78 7.53 -2.37 7.52
C ALA A 78 7.01 -2.50 8.95
N TYR A 79 5.85 -3.15 9.09
CA TYR A 79 5.28 -3.56 10.37
C TYR A 79 5.47 -5.06 10.59
N ARG A 80 6.01 -5.46 11.75
CA ARG A 80 6.38 -6.84 12.09
C ARG A 80 5.32 -7.51 12.97
N ILE A 81 4.99 -8.77 12.68
CA ILE A 81 4.07 -9.62 13.46
C ILE A 81 4.71 -11.01 13.60
N GLU A 82 4.75 -11.57 14.81
CA GLU A 82 5.32 -12.89 15.06
C GLU A 82 4.29 -14.02 14.88
N PHE A 83 4.73 -15.24 14.52
CA PHE A 83 3.80 -16.35 14.26
C PHE A 83 2.84 -16.65 15.43
N PHE A 84 3.32 -16.56 16.67
CA PHE A 84 2.53 -16.93 17.85
C PHE A 84 1.37 -15.98 18.12
N GLU A 85 1.34 -14.84 17.44
CA GLU A 85 0.24 -13.88 17.49
C GLU A 85 -0.93 -14.28 16.59
N PHE A 86 -0.73 -15.24 15.67
CA PHE A 86 -1.78 -15.72 14.80
C PHE A 86 -2.64 -16.81 15.46
N ALA A 87 -3.96 -16.61 15.43
CA ALA A 87 -4.94 -17.63 15.77
C ALA A 87 -5.28 -18.47 14.53
N TRP A 88 -5.17 -19.80 14.64
CA TRP A 88 -5.57 -20.73 13.59
C TRP A 88 -7.06 -21.08 13.69
N ASN A 89 -7.77 -21.00 12.57
CA ASN A 89 -9.12 -21.51 12.41
C ASN A 89 -9.14 -22.66 11.39
N ALA A 90 -9.44 -23.86 11.88
CA ALA A 90 -9.48 -25.06 11.07
C ALA A 90 -10.71 -25.17 10.16
N GLU A 91 -11.80 -24.44 10.44
CA GLU A 91 -13.04 -24.52 9.64
C GLU A 91 -12.88 -23.89 8.25
N ASN A 92 -12.04 -22.88 8.14
CA ASN A 92 -11.80 -22.11 6.92
C ASN A 92 -10.31 -22.05 6.54
N ASN A 93 -9.49 -22.94 7.09
CA ASN A 93 -8.04 -23.00 6.85
C ASN A 93 -7.32 -21.64 6.94
N THR A 94 -7.74 -20.79 7.90
CA THR A 94 -7.24 -19.40 7.98
C THR A 94 -6.47 -19.15 9.26
N ARG A 95 -5.33 -18.48 9.16
CA ARG A 95 -4.60 -17.84 10.26
C ARG A 95 -5.01 -16.39 10.34
N SER A 96 -5.34 -15.90 11.52
CA SER A 96 -5.75 -14.52 11.71
C SER A 96 -5.00 -13.82 12.83
N PHE A 97 -4.65 -12.57 12.59
CA PHE A 97 -4.08 -11.67 13.58
C PHE A 97 -4.94 -10.40 13.63
N ILE A 98 -5.19 -9.90 14.84
CA ILE A 98 -5.80 -8.59 15.06
C ILE A 98 -4.90 -7.84 16.04
N GLY A 99 -4.46 -6.65 15.63
CA GLY A 99 -3.57 -5.83 16.44
C GLY A 99 -3.80 -4.35 16.22
N SER A 100 -2.94 -3.56 16.85
CA SER A 100 -2.92 -2.11 16.70
C SER A 100 -1.48 -1.62 16.82
N GLY A 101 -1.16 -0.54 16.13
CA GLY A 101 0.16 0.06 16.14
C GLY A 101 0.10 1.58 15.99
N LYS A 102 1.30 2.18 15.99
CA LYS A 102 1.48 3.62 15.77
C LYS A 102 2.45 3.82 14.62
N SER A 103 2.17 4.78 13.75
CA SER A 103 3.08 5.15 12.67
C SER A 103 4.42 5.66 13.22
N HIS A 104 5.55 5.16 12.74
CA HIS A 104 6.87 5.66 13.19
C HIS A 104 7.13 7.09 12.72
N LYS A 105 7.73 7.91 13.60
CA LYS A 105 8.14 9.30 13.29
C LYS A 105 9.43 9.38 12.45
N ASP A 106 10.25 8.33 12.48
CA ASP A 106 11.60 8.32 11.92
C ASP A 106 11.67 8.06 10.40
N TYR A 107 10.60 7.53 9.80
CA TYR A 107 10.54 7.41 8.34
C TYR A 107 10.17 8.77 7.76
N SER A 108 10.86 9.14 6.68
CA SER A 108 10.54 10.36 5.94
C SER A 108 9.20 10.21 5.19
N CYS A 109 8.08 10.14 5.91
CA CYS A 109 6.72 10.04 5.35
C CYS A 109 6.32 11.26 4.50
N PHE A 110 7.24 12.20 4.28
CA PHE A 110 7.08 13.42 3.51
C PHE A 110 7.72 13.26 2.14
N TYR A 111 7.15 12.42 1.28
CA TYR A 111 7.45 12.51 -0.14
C TYR A 111 6.40 13.40 -0.81
N LYS A 112 6.79 14.63 -1.18
CA LYS A 112 6.02 15.56 -2.04
C LYS A 112 4.55 15.78 -1.64
N ALA A 113 4.29 16.10 -0.37
CA ALA A 113 2.95 16.41 0.16
C ALA A 113 1.93 15.24 0.16
N MET A 114 2.39 14.00 0.02
CA MET A 114 1.56 12.81 0.28
C MET A 114 1.98 12.18 1.61
N HIS A 115 1.10 12.29 2.61
CA HIS A 115 1.31 11.76 3.95
C HIS A 115 1.06 10.26 3.96
N ASP A 116 2.12 9.45 4.02
CA ASP A 116 2.00 8.00 4.03
C ASP A 116 2.78 7.39 5.20
N CYS A 117 2.33 7.73 6.41
CA CYS A 117 2.89 7.21 7.65
C CYS A 117 2.21 5.92 8.14
N VAL A 118 1.11 5.51 7.51
CA VAL A 118 0.40 4.28 7.86
C VAL A 118 1.00 3.13 7.07
N PRO A 119 1.27 1.95 7.67
CA PRO A 119 1.75 0.82 6.91
C PRO A 119 0.71 0.48 5.84
N ARG A 120 1.06 0.67 4.57
CA ARG A 120 0.34 0.09 3.44
C ARG A 120 0.90 -1.28 3.22
N ALA A 121 0.04 -2.30 3.18
CA ALA A 121 0.46 -3.65 2.83
C ALA A 121 0.71 -3.75 1.33
N ASP A 122 1.58 -2.90 0.80
CA ASP A 122 1.93 -2.86 -0.62
C ASP A 122 2.73 -4.10 -0.98
N VAL A 123 3.60 -4.57 -0.09
CA VAL A 123 4.38 -5.79 -0.21
C VAL A 123 4.33 -6.56 1.11
N ILE A 124 4.36 -7.89 1.03
CA ILE A 124 4.45 -8.77 2.19
C ILE A 124 5.81 -9.46 2.18
N PHE A 125 6.44 -9.57 3.35
CA PHE A 125 7.59 -10.45 3.54
C PHE A 125 7.28 -11.49 4.61
N ILE A 126 7.70 -12.72 4.37
CA ILE A 126 7.57 -13.84 5.31
C ILE A 126 8.95 -14.42 5.50
N ARG A 127 9.53 -14.21 6.68
CA ARG A 127 10.71 -14.97 7.12
C ARG A 127 10.23 -16.31 7.62
N PHE A 128 10.57 -17.39 6.93
CA PHE A 128 10.14 -18.74 7.27
C PHE A 128 11.29 -19.47 7.96
N ASP A 129 11.08 -19.87 9.21
CA ASP A 129 12.14 -20.47 10.03
C ASP A 129 12.23 -21.99 9.84
N SER A 130 11.23 -22.58 9.16
CA SER A 130 11.11 -24.01 8.85
C SER A 130 11.33 -24.95 10.05
N ILE A 131 11.00 -24.49 11.26
CA ILE A 131 11.09 -25.26 12.52
C ILE A 131 9.70 -25.40 13.15
N PRO A 132 9.13 -26.62 13.27
CA PRO A 132 9.61 -27.88 12.67
C PRO A 132 9.57 -27.84 11.13
N ASP A 133 10.21 -28.81 10.46
CA ASP A 133 10.19 -28.92 8.99
C ASP A 133 8.77 -29.30 8.52
N ALA A 134 8.02 -28.28 8.11
CA ALA A 134 6.64 -28.40 7.65
C ALA A 134 6.38 -27.31 6.59
N PRO A 135 6.71 -27.57 5.32
CA PRO A 135 6.50 -26.63 4.22
C PRO A 135 5.08 -26.08 4.20
N TRP A 136 4.94 -24.84 3.76
CA TRP A 136 3.67 -24.12 3.79
C TRP A 136 3.24 -23.69 2.40
N ALA A 137 2.00 -24.01 2.02
CA ALA A 137 1.38 -23.48 0.82
C ALA A 137 0.31 -22.47 1.23
N ILE A 138 0.39 -21.26 0.70
CA ILE A 138 -0.56 -20.17 0.97
C ILE A 138 -1.38 -19.92 -0.29
N GLU A 139 -2.68 -19.74 -0.13
CA GLU A 139 -3.58 -19.36 -1.20
C GLU A 139 -3.73 -17.84 -1.29
N LYS A 140 -3.97 -17.18 -0.16
CA LYS A 140 -4.27 -15.76 -0.13
C LYS A 140 -3.87 -15.12 1.18
N ILE A 141 -3.45 -13.87 1.09
CA ILE A 141 -3.24 -13.00 2.26
C ILE A 141 -4.12 -11.77 2.11
N THR A 142 -4.87 -11.44 3.16
CA THR A 142 -5.69 -10.23 3.23
C THR A 142 -5.25 -9.39 4.41
N VAL A 143 -4.92 -8.13 4.16
CA VAL A 143 -4.59 -7.16 5.21
C VAL A 143 -5.64 -6.05 5.19
N ARG A 144 -6.25 -5.79 6.34
CA ARG A 144 -7.16 -4.66 6.56
C ARG A 144 -6.57 -3.71 7.57
N LEU A 145 -6.62 -2.43 7.26
CA LEU A 145 -6.09 -1.36 8.09
C LEU A 145 -7.20 -0.34 8.32
N ASP A 146 -7.36 0.09 9.56
CA ASP A 146 -8.34 1.11 9.94
C ASP A 146 -7.68 2.12 10.85
N PHE A 147 -7.72 3.38 10.43
CA PHE A 147 -7.02 4.50 11.06
C PHE A 147 -7.74 5.81 10.80
N ASN A 148 -7.52 6.79 11.67
CA ASN A 148 -8.12 8.11 11.55
C ASN A 148 -7.09 9.14 11.10
N THR A 149 -7.51 10.07 10.23
CA THR A 149 -6.69 11.17 9.71
C THR A 149 -7.42 12.51 9.84
N GLY A 150 -6.72 13.60 9.54
CA GLY A 150 -7.21 14.97 9.65
C GLY A 150 -7.06 15.55 11.05
N HIS A 151 -7.31 16.85 11.16
CA HIS A 151 -7.29 17.56 12.43
C HIS A 151 -8.33 16.93 13.38
N TYR A 152 -7.89 16.44 14.54
CA TYR A 152 -8.67 15.66 15.52
C TYR A 152 -9.14 14.25 15.09
N GLY A 153 -8.61 13.67 13.99
CA GLY A 153 -8.95 12.30 13.59
C GLY A 153 -10.38 12.15 13.08
N VAL A 154 -10.90 13.17 12.40
CA VAL A 154 -12.29 13.22 11.91
C VAL A 154 -12.53 12.25 10.74
N TYR A 155 -11.50 11.91 9.96
CA TYR A 155 -11.64 11.08 8.78
C TYR A 155 -11.15 9.66 9.05
N ARG A 156 -12.10 8.73 9.17
CA ARG A 156 -11.81 7.29 9.25
C ARG A 156 -11.49 6.75 7.86
N ASN A 157 -10.33 6.12 7.73
CA ASN A 157 -9.90 5.41 6.54
C ASN A 157 -9.92 3.92 6.82
N MET A 158 -10.41 3.15 5.85
CA MET A 158 -10.35 1.70 5.86
C MET A 158 -9.70 1.23 4.56
N TRP A 159 -8.52 0.65 4.67
CA TRP A 159 -7.79 0.11 3.55
C TRP A 159 -7.79 -1.41 3.60
N ARG A 160 -7.85 -2.02 2.42
CA ARG A 160 -7.82 -3.48 2.25
C ARG A 160 -6.87 -3.82 1.12
N PHE A 161 -5.94 -4.71 1.41
CA PHE A 161 -4.94 -5.22 0.49
C PHE A 161 -5.11 -6.73 0.39
N ASP A 162 -5.29 -7.23 -0.82
CA ASP A 162 -5.45 -8.65 -1.11
C ASP A 162 -4.25 -9.10 -1.94
N HIS A 163 -3.50 -10.07 -1.43
CA HIS A 163 -2.33 -10.69 -2.07
C HIS A 163 -2.64 -12.17 -2.37
N PRO A 164 -3.33 -12.47 -3.48
CA PRO A 164 -3.57 -13.85 -3.90
C PRO A 164 -2.27 -14.47 -4.43
N VAL A 165 -2.04 -15.75 -4.15
CA VAL A 165 -0.91 -16.51 -4.72
C VAL A 165 -1.39 -17.18 -6.01
N LEU A 166 -0.66 -16.98 -7.11
CA LEU A 166 -1.11 -17.42 -8.45
C LEU A 166 -1.11 -18.95 -8.62
N MET A 167 -0.18 -19.65 -7.96
CA MET A 167 -0.09 -21.12 -8.02
C MET A 167 0.16 -21.72 -6.64
N PRO A 168 -0.83 -21.70 -5.71
CA PRO A 168 -0.64 -22.06 -4.31
C PRO A 168 0.03 -23.44 -4.12
N CYS A 169 -0.47 -24.48 -4.79
CA CYS A 169 0.07 -25.85 -4.64
C CYS A 169 1.41 -26.13 -5.35
N ARG A 170 1.96 -25.14 -6.07
CA ARG A 170 3.30 -25.23 -6.69
C ARG A 170 4.31 -24.28 -6.03
N SER A 171 3.83 -23.44 -5.12
CA SER A 171 4.53 -22.31 -4.54
C SER A 171 4.61 -22.53 -3.03
N TRP A 172 5.58 -23.36 -2.63
CA TRP A 172 5.77 -23.75 -1.24
C TRP A 172 6.81 -22.87 -0.56
N LEU A 173 6.49 -22.34 0.61
CA LEU A 173 7.47 -21.82 1.54
C LEU A 173 8.10 -23.01 2.25
N LYS A 174 9.40 -23.16 2.08
CA LYS A 174 10.21 -24.24 2.63
C LYS A 174 11.60 -23.75 2.96
N ASP A 175 12.31 -24.52 3.78
CA ASP A 175 13.67 -24.18 4.20
C ASP A 175 13.74 -22.79 4.87
N ASN A 176 14.93 -22.36 5.29
CA ASN A 176 15.07 -21.09 5.98
C ASN A 176 15.30 -19.99 4.96
N HIS A 177 14.22 -19.31 4.55
CA HIS A 177 14.26 -18.24 3.54
C HIS A 177 13.37 -17.05 3.91
N MET A 178 13.61 -15.94 3.23
CA MET A 178 12.72 -14.79 3.20
C MET A 178 11.90 -14.83 1.90
N TYR A 179 10.59 -14.79 2.01
CA TYR A 179 9.66 -14.81 0.87
C TYR A 179 8.98 -13.46 0.72
N GLN A 180 9.00 -12.89 -0.47
CA GLN A 180 8.29 -11.65 -0.82
C GLN A 180 7.04 -11.95 -1.65
N ILE A 181 5.95 -11.23 -1.40
CA ILE A 181 4.69 -11.27 -2.18
C ILE A 181 4.24 -9.84 -2.50
N GLY A 182 3.77 -9.61 -3.72
CA GLY A 182 3.28 -8.30 -4.16
C GLY A 182 4.40 -7.40 -4.68
N PRO A 183 4.07 -6.13 -5.01
CA PRO A 183 2.75 -5.49 -5.04
C PRO A 183 1.82 -5.90 -6.18
N ARG A 184 2.35 -6.37 -7.32
CA ARG A 184 1.54 -6.62 -8.54
C ARG A 184 1.36 -8.08 -8.90
N THR A 185 2.22 -8.96 -8.39
CA THR A 185 2.23 -10.37 -8.75
C THR A 185 2.05 -11.24 -7.51
N GLY A 186 1.20 -12.25 -7.64
CA GLY A 186 0.97 -13.28 -6.63
C GLY A 186 2.04 -14.38 -6.64
N LEU A 187 3.28 -14.03 -6.97
CA LEU A 187 4.39 -14.98 -7.01
C LEU A 187 5.26 -14.77 -5.77
N PHE A 188 5.80 -15.86 -5.23
CA PHE A 188 6.86 -15.75 -4.24
C PHE A 188 8.18 -15.41 -4.92
N ILE A 189 8.82 -14.35 -4.44
CA ILE A 189 10.23 -14.09 -4.73
C ILE A 189 11.01 -14.54 -3.50
N GLU A 190 11.87 -15.54 -3.70
CA GLU A 190 12.69 -16.13 -2.65
C GLU A 190 13.99 -15.34 -2.49
N HIS A 191 14.38 -15.09 -1.25
CA HIS A 191 15.60 -14.43 -0.85
C HIS A 191 16.30 -15.22 0.26
N GLU A 192 17.59 -14.95 0.46
CA GLU A 192 18.33 -15.44 1.62
C GLU A 192 17.60 -15.08 2.93
N TYR A 193 17.64 -15.96 3.93
CA TYR A 193 16.90 -15.82 5.19
C TYR A 193 17.05 -14.45 5.90
N ASP A 194 18.26 -13.91 5.88
CA ASP A 194 18.60 -12.64 6.54
C ASP A 194 18.33 -11.41 5.67
N TYR A 195 17.89 -11.61 4.41
CA TYR A 195 17.54 -10.51 3.54
C TYR A 195 16.38 -9.69 4.12
N PHE A 196 16.54 -8.38 4.09
CA PHE A 196 15.46 -7.42 4.30
C PHE A 196 15.80 -6.13 3.56
N PRO A 197 14.87 -5.53 2.81
CA PRO A 197 15.17 -4.35 2.00
C PRO A 197 15.52 -3.14 2.88
N LYS A 198 16.40 -2.28 2.36
CA LYS A 198 16.72 -1.00 3.00
C LYS A 198 15.77 0.10 2.52
N GLU A 199 15.61 1.15 3.32
CA GLU A 199 14.84 2.34 2.90
C GLU A 199 15.37 2.89 1.57
N GLY A 200 14.47 3.17 0.64
CA GLY A 200 14.77 3.65 -0.71
C GLY A 200 15.19 2.56 -1.71
N GLU A 201 15.36 1.32 -1.28
CA GLU A 201 15.66 0.19 -2.17
C GLU A 201 14.45 -0.15 -3.02
N TRP A 202 14.69 -0.40 -4.31
CA TRP A 202 13.62 -0.75 -5.24
C TRP A 202 13.16 -2.20 -5.01
N ILE A 203 11.86 -2.37 -4.77
CA ILE A 203 11.25 -3.69 -4.56
C ILE A 203 10.84 -4.27 -5.90
N ARG A 204 11.21 -5.53 -6.11
CA ARG A 204 10.95 -6.24 -7.37
C ARG A 204 9.51 -6.70 -7.45
N ASP A 205 8.88 -6.57 -8.61
CA ASP A 205 7.50 -7.06 -8.85
C ASP A 205 7.47 -8.32 -9.76
N TRP A 206 8.62 -8.78 -10.25
CA TRP A 206 8.72 -9.90 -11.19
C TRP A 206 9.93 -10.78 -10.92
N VAL A 207 9.80 -12.04 -11.33
CA VAL A 207 10.87 -13.07 -11.34
C VAL A 207 11.52 -13.08 -12.71
#